data_AF-A0A4U0QUT9-F1
#
_entry.id   AF-A0A4U0QUT9-F1
#
_cell.length_a   1.000
_cell.length_b   1.000
_cell.length_c   1.000
_cell.angle_alpha   90.00
_cell.angle_beta   90.00
_cell.angle_gamma   90.00
#
_symmetry.space_group_name_H-M   'P 1'
#
loop_
_entity.id
_entity.type
_entity.pdbx_description
1 polymer ?
#
loop_
_entity_poly.entity_id
_entity_poly.type
_entity_poly.pdbx_seq_one_letter_code
_entity_poly.pdbx_strand_id
1 'polypeptide(L)'
;MTAASNVILFRPRPANQGLHRPATLIRAAREGQKSWKRDRDLPRLLRSDRCPAPGAVLSRLRAEEEIQNDMRQTQAAEYDLRRHVLLMIAILAEMRAAIEAAPMPVTAVAL
;
A
#
# COMPACT_ATOMS: atom_id res chain seq x y z
N MET A 1 42.33 -25.47 2.80
CA MET A 1 42.03 -24.02 2.66
C MET A 1 40.57 -23.91 2.25
N THR A 2 39.82 -23.03 2.94
CA THR A 2 38.46 -22.53 2.63
C THR A 2 37.33 -23.55 2.49
N ALA A 3 36.66 -23.85 3.62
CA ALA A 3 35.31 -24.40 3.62
C ALA A 3 34.33 -23.30 3.16
N ALA A 4 33.60 -23.55 2.07
CA ALA A 4 32.57 -22.65 1.59
C ALA A 4 31.37 -22.69 2.55
N SER A 5 31.26 -21.67 3.39
CA SER A 5 30.09 -21.42 4.23
C SER A 5 28.88 -21.13 3.34
N ASN A 6 28.07 -22.16 3.08
CA ASN A 6 26.78 -22.03 2.42
C ASN A 6 25.75 -21.55 3.45
N VAL A 7 25.89 -20.30 3.88
CA VAL A 7 24.91 -19.67 4.77
C VAL A 7 23.74 -19.24 3.91
N ILE A 8 22.69 -20.05 3.93
CA ILE A 8 21.37 -19.64 3.48
C ILE A 8 20.94 -18.52 4.41
N LEU A 9 21.10 -17.27 3.97
CA LEU A 9 20.48 -16.14 4.62
C LEU A 9 18.97 -16.30 4.45
N PHE A 10 18.31 -16.88 5.45
CA PHE A 10 16.86 -16.86 5.55
C PHE A 10 16.45 -15.40 5.69
N ARG A 11 16.05 -14.77 4.59
CA ARG A 11 15.43 -13.46 4.64
C ARG A 11 14.08 -13.67 5.33
N PRO A 12 13.86 -13.15 6.55
CA PRO A 12 12.56 -13.27 7.18
C PRO A 12 11.54 -12.65 6.22
N ARG A 13 10.49 -13.42 5.87
CA ARG A 13 9.34 -12.89 5.15
C ARG A 13 8.86 -11.70 5.99
N PRO A 14 8.85 -10.45 5.48
CA PRO A 14 8.41 -9.33 6.28
C PRO A 14 7.03 -9.68 6.79
N ALA A 15 6.90 -9.70 8.12
CA ALA A 15 5.62 -9.86 8.79
C ALA A 15 4.78 -8.65 8.34
N ASN A 16 4.04 -8.83 7.25
CA ASN A 16 3.05 -7.87 6.82
C ASN A 16 2.00 -7.93 7.92
N GLN A 17 2.16 -7.10 8.96
CA GLN A 17 1.10 -6.84 9.92
C GLN A 17 -0.09 -6.43 9.05
N GLY A 18 -1.01 -7.38 8.87
CA GLY A 18 -2.16 -7.17 8.02
C GLY A 18 -2.84 -5.91 8.51
N LEU A 19 -3.25 -5.04 7.60
CA LEU A 19 -4.16 -3.97 7.98
C LEU A 19 -5.41 -4.69 8.54
N HIS A 20 -5.52 -4.78 9.86
CA HIS A 20 -6.69 -5.37 10.53
C HIS A 20 -7.84 -4.39 10.35
N ARG A 21 -8.45 -4.46 9.16
CA ARG A 21 -9.55 -3.60 8.75
C ARG A 21 -10.81 -4.45 8.65
N PRO A 22 -11.97 -3.91 9.05
CA PRO A 22 -13.25 -4.54 8.76
C PRO A 22 -13.31 -4.99 7.29
N ALA A 23 -13.68 -6.24 7.05
CA ALA A 23 -13.71 -6.81 5.70
C ALA A 23 -14.52 -5.95 4.72
N THR A 24 -15.53 -5.24 5.22
CA THR A 24 -16.35 -4.28 4.47
C THR A 24 -15.54 -3.14 3.86
N LEU A 25 -14.55 -2.57 4.57
CA LEU A 25 -13.71 -1.48 4.03
C LEU A 25 -12.84 -1.97 2.88
N ILE A 26 -12.25 -3.16 3.03
CA ILE A 26 -11.45 -3.78 1.97
C ILE A 26 -12.32 -4.08 0.75
N ARG A 27 -13.54 -4.60 0.94
CA ARG A 27 -14.49 -4.84 -0.16
C ARG A 27 -14.87 -3.54 -0.87
N ALA A 28 -15.21 -2.50 -0.13
CA ALA A 28 -15.53 -1.18 -0.69
C ALA A 28 -14.34 -0.62 -1.49
N ALA A 29 -13.13 -0.75 -0.96
CA ALA A 29 -11.92 -0.31 -1.65
C ALA A 29 -11.66 -1.09 -2.95
N ARG A 30 -11.87 -2.41 -2.94
CA ARG A 30 -11.73 -3.25 -4.14
C ARG A 30 -12.72 -2.84 -5.24
N GLU A 31 -13.96 -2.55 -4.90
CA GLU A 31 -14.94 -2.05 -5.87
C GLU A 31 -14.57 -0.65 -6.38
N GLY A 32 -14.10 0.22 -5.49
CA GLY A 32 -13.67 1.58 -5.84
C GLY A 32 -12.45 1.65 -6.77
N GLN A 33 -11.61 0.61 -6.80
CA GLN A 33 -10.48 0.53 -7.73
C GLN A 33 -10.90 0.61 -9.21
N LYS A 34 -12.12 0.17 -9.58
CA LYS A 34 -12.62 0.23 -10.96
C LYS A 34 -12.68 1.66 -11.52
N SER A 35 -12.94 2.64 -10.65
CA SER A 35 -13.05 4.05 -11.00
C SER A 35 -11.78 4.87 -10.70
N TRP A 36 -10.79 4.25 -10.05
CA TRP A 36 -9.60 4.94 -9.57
C TRP A 36 -8.61 5.21 -10.70
N LYS A 37 -8.23 6.48 -10.88
CA LYS A 37 -7.20 6.93 -11.81
C LYS A 37 -6.04 7.54 -11.04
N ARG A 38 -4.91 6.83 -10.98
CA ARG A 38 -3.73 7.23 -10.20
C ARG A 38 -3.30 8.67 -10.47
N ASP A 39 -3.15 9.06 -11.73
CA ASP A 39 -2.64 10.39 -12.11
C ASP A 39 -3.57 11.55 -11.72
N ARG A 40 -4.86 11.28 -11.55
CA ARG A 40 -5.88 12.30 -11.19
C ARG A 40 -6.22 12.27 -9.71
N ASP A 41 -6.47 11.08 -9.18
CA ASP A 41 -7.07 10.92 -7.86
C ASP A 41 -6.02 10.92 -6.74
N LEU A 42 -4.80 10.43 -7.01
CA LEU A 42 -3.72 10.43 -6.03
C LEU A 42 -3.23 11.86 -5.68
N PRO A 43 -2.96 12.76 -6.65
CA PRO A 43 -2.58 14.13 -6.32
C PRO A 43 -3.70 14.89 -5.59
N ARG A 44 -4.96 14.65 -5.97
CA ARG A 44 -6.13 15.25 -5.30
C ARG A 44 -6.28 14.79 -3.84
N LEU A 45 -6.09 13.49 -3.58
CA LEU A 45 -6.16 12.93 -2.24
C LEU A 45 -5.06 13.47 -1.33
N LEU A 46 -3.82 13.55 -1.86
CA LEU A 46 -2.63 13.99 -1.12
C LEU A 46 -2.44 15.51 -1.11
N ARG A 47 -3.27 16.26 -1.85
CA ARG A 47 -3.12 17.70 -2.10
C ARG A 47 -1.72 18.05 -2.63
N SER A 48 -1.31 17.32 -3.66
CA SER A 48 -0.01 17.49 -4.33
C SER A 48 -0.20 17.94 -5.77
N ASP A 49 0.76 18.69 -6.31
CA ASP A 49 0.69 19.22 -7.67
C ASP A 49 1.04 18.19 -8.76
N ARG A 50 1.75 17.12 -8.40
CA ARG A 50 2.22 16.10 -9.36
C ARG A 50 1.96 14.70 -8.85
N CYS A 51 1.79 13.76 -9.78
CA CYS A 51 1.73 12.35 -9.43
C CYS A 51 3.11 11.86 -8.99
N PRO A 52 3.27 11.36 -7.75
CA PRO A 52 4.55 10.87 -7.24
C PRO A 52 4.98 9.57 -7.96
N ALA A 53 6.22 9.16 -7.75
CA ALA A 53 6.71 7.87 -8.22
C ALA A 53 5.95 6.71 -7.56
N PRO A 54 5.73 5.58 -8.27
CA PRO A 54 5.04 4.41 -7.73
C PRO A 54 5.64 3.94 -6.40
N GLY A 55 4.79 3.80 -5.39
CA GLY A 55 5.17 3.31 -4.06
C GLY A 55 5.77 4.36 -3.13
N ALA A 56 6.19 5.53 -3.64
CA ALA A 56 6.86 6.56 -2.83
C ALA A 56 5.97 7.14 -1.72
N VAL A 57 4.64 7.10 -1.90
CA VAL A 57 3.66 7.69 -0.96
C VAL A 57 2.96 6.65 -0.08
N LEU A 58 3.34 5.38 -0.15
CA LEU A 58 2.69 4.32 0.63
C LEU A 58 2.81 4.54 2.15
N SER A 59 3.95 5.02 2.64
CA SER A 59 4.14 5.33 4.06
C SER A 59 3.20 6.42 4.54
N ARG A 60 3.08 7.52 3.77
CA ARG A 60 2.17 8.62 4.07
C ARG A 60 0.71 8.18 4.04
N LEU A 61 0.31 7.42 3.01
CA LEU A 61 -1.06 6.90 2.91
C LEU A 61 -1.43 6.02 4.10
N ARG A 62 -0.50 5.18 4.58
CA ARG A 62 -0.69 4.35 5.78
C ARG A 62 -0.87 5.20 7.03
N ALA A 63 -0.03 6.23 7.22
CA ALA A 63 -0.17 7.13 8.36
C ALA A 63 -1.53 7.87 8.37
N GLU A 64 -1.98 8.38 7.21
CA GLU A 64 -3.30 9.02 7.10
C GLU A 64 -4.45 8.03 7.35
N GLU A 65 -4.27 6.77 6.98
CA GLU A 65 -5.26 5.71 7.19
C GLU A 65 -5.32 5.24 8.64
N GLU A 66 -4.18 5.17 9.33
CA GLU A 66 -4.12 4.89 10.77
C GLU A 66 -4.89 5.94 11.56
N ILE A 67 -4.73 7.23 11.22
CA ILE A 67 -5.50 8.32 11.83
C ILE A 67 -7.02 8.09 11.68
N GLN A 68 -7.49 7.71 10.49
CA GLN A 68 -8.92 7.42 10.28
C GLN A 68 -9.38 6.17 11.03
N ASN A 69 -8.54 5.15 11.09
CA ASN A 69 -8.85 3.95 11.84
C ASN A 69 -8.90 4.21 13.36
N ASP A 70 -8.07 5.10 13.88
CA ASP A 70 -8.13 5.52 15.29
C ASP A 70 -9.40 6.30 15.57
N MET A 71 -9.75 7.29 14.73
CA MET A 71 -11.03 8.00 14.82
C MET A 71 -12.24 7.05 14.77
N ARG A 72 -12.19 6.01 13.93
CA ARG A 72 -13.23 4.97 13.88
C ARG A 72 -13.33 4.19 15.20
N GLN A 73 -12.19 3.83 15.80
CA GLN A 73 -12.15 3.05 17.04
C GLN A 73 -12.61 3.85 18.25
N THR A 74 -12.27 5.14 18.29
CA THR A 74 -12.66 6.06 19.35
C THR A 74 -14.04 6.69 19.15
N GLN A 75 -14.71 6.38 18.02
CA GLN A 75 -15.99 6.97 17.63
C GLN A 75 -15.94 8.51 17.57
N ALA A 76 -14.81 9.06 17.14
CA ALA A 76 -14.59 10.48 17.02
C ALA A 76 -15.56 11.12 16.01
N ALA A 77 -16.01 12.35 16.28
CA ALA A 77 -16.93 13.08 15.39
C ALA A 77 -16.28 13.44 14.04
N GLU A 78 -14.95 13.50 14.01
CA GLU A 78 -14.11 13.82 12.87
C GLU A 78 -13.89 12.62 11.95
N TYR A 79 -14.38 11.42 12.31
CA TYR A 79 -14.26 10.23 11.48
C TYR A 79 -14.98 10.41 10.13
N ASP A 80 -14.21 10.32 9.05
CA ASP A 80 -14.74 10.39 7.68
C ASP A 80 -14.59 9.03 6.99
N LEU A 81 -15.69 8.27 6.98
CA LEU A 81 -15.78 6.99 6.29
C LEU A 81 -15.42 7.11 4.79
N ARG A 82 -15.83 8.18 4.11
CA ARG A 82 -15.52 8.38 2.68
C ARG A 82 -14.02 8.55 2.51
N ARG A 83 -13.36 9.35 3.35
CA ARG A 83 -11.91 9.50 3.35
C ARG A 83 -11.22 8.17 3.64
N HIS A 84 -11.70 7.39 4.61
CA HIS A 84 -11.12 6.08 4.95
C HIS A 84 -11.16 5.12 3.77
N VAL A 85 -12.31 5.02 3.09
CA VAL A 85 -12.43 4.20 1.88
C VAL A 85 -11.50 4.70 0.76
N LEU A 86 -11.39 6.01 0.54
CA LEU A 86 -10.47 6.58 -0.46
C LEU A 86 -9.01 6.25 -0.16
N LEU A 87 -8.59 6.33 1.10
CA LEU A 87 -7.24 5.94 1.53
C LEU A 87 -6.99 4.45 1.28
N MET A 88 -7.98 3.59 1.52
CA MET A 88 -7.88 2.16 1.21
C MET A 88 -7.78 1.88 -0.29
N ILE A 89 -8.55 2.57 -1.12
CA ILE A 89 -8.43 2.47 -2.59
C ILE A 89 -7.01 2.88 -3.01
N ALA A 90 -6.53 4.03 -2.51
CA ALA A 90 -5.22 4.56 -2.84
C ALA A 90 -4.09 3.62 -2.42
N ILE A 91 -4.12 3.06 -1.20
CA ILE A 91 -3.11 2.11 -0.72
C ILE A 91 -3.05 0.88 -1.62
N LEU A 92 -4.20 0.26 -1.93
CA LEU A 92 -4.23 -0.94 -2.77
C LEU A 92 -3.73 -0.64 -4.20
N ALA A 93 -4.17 0.48 -4.77
CA ALA A 93 -3.73 0.90 -6.09
C ALA A 93 -2.22 1.20 -6.13
N GLU A 94 -1.69 1.86 -5.10
CA GLU A 94 -0.29 2.23 -5.03
C GLU A 94 0.62 1.03 -4.73
N MET A 95 0.15 0.05 -3.94
CA MET A 95 0.83 -1.23 -3.77
C MET A 95 0.94 -1.98 -5.10
N ARG A 96 -0.13 -2.02 -5.90
CA ARG A 96 -0.10 -2.62 -7.24
C ARG A 96 0.87 -1.87 -8.16
N ALA A 97 0.81 -0.54 -8.18
CA ALA A 97 1.70 0.28 -8.99
C ALA A 97 3.18 0.09 -8.61
N ALA A 98 3.48 -0.07 -7.31
CA ALA A 98 4.83 -0.33 -6.83
C ALA A 98 5.36 -1.70 -7.30
N ILE A 99 4.49 -2.72 -7.35
CA ILE A 99 4.85 -4.06 -7.87
C ILE A 99 5.10 -3.99 -9.39
N GLU A 100 4.25 -3.28 -10.13
CA GLU A 100 4.38 -3.13 -11.59
C GLU A 100 5.61 -2.31 -11.99
N ALA A 101 5.99 -1.33 -11.17
CA ALA A 101 7.18 -0.51 -11.39
C ALA A 101 8.48 -1.19 -10.97
N ALA A 102 8.42 -2.23 -10.14
CA ALA A 102 9.60 -3.00 -9.80
C ALA A 102 10.04 -3.80 -11.05
N PRO A 103 11.28 -3.65 -11.54
CA PRO A 103 11.76 -4.49 -12.64
C PRO A 103 11.69 -5.95 -12.20
N MET A 104 11.07 -6.82 -13.02
CA MET A 104 11.09 -8.26 -12.79
C MET A 104 12.56 -8.68 -12.56
N PRO A 105 12.89 -9.42 -11.49
CA PRO A 105 14.17 -10.10 -11.44
C PRO A 105 14.15 -11.11 -12.59
N VAL A 106 14.84 -10.80 -13.69
CA VAL A 106 15.24 -11.79 -14.69
C VAL A 106 15.95 -12.89 -13.90
N THR A 107 15.24 -13.99 -13.67
CA THR A 107 15.83 -15.17 -13.08
C THR A 107 16.72 -15.71 -14.17
N ALA A 108 18.00 -15.33 -14.14
CA ALA A 108 19.02 -15.89 -15.01
C ALA A 108 19.20 -17.35 -14.60
N VAL A 109 18.33 -18.21 -15.11
CA VAL A 109 18.60 -19.65 -15.23
C VAL A 109 19.62 -19.75 -16.36
N ALA A 110 20.89 -19.63 -15.99
CA ALA A 110 21.98 -20.07 -16.85
C ALA A 110 22.00 -21.60 -16.81
N LEU A 111 21.79 -22.20 -17.98
CA LEU A 111 22.00 -23.62 -18.27
C LEU A 111 23.47 -24.01 -18.10
#